data_AF-A0A167LAX2-F1
#
_entry.id   AF-A0A167LAX2-F1
#
_cell.length_a   1.000
_cell.length_b   1.000
_cell.length_c   1.000
_cell.angle_alpha   90.00
_cell.angle_beta   90.00
_cell.angle_gamma   90.00
#
_symmetry.space_group_name_H-M   'P 1'
#
loop_
_entity.id
_entity.type
_entity.pdbx_description
1 polymer ?
#
loop_
_entity_poly.entity_id
_entity_poly.type
_entity_poly.pdbx_seq_one_letter_code
_entity_poly.pdbx_strand_id
1 'polypeptide(L)' 'HGECSGLNVDSITVALSYDWQCNDCKSCMVCFCKHDEEEILICASCDRGCHTFCCDPQVANIPERKAWA' A
#
# COMPACT_ATOMS: atom_id res chain seq x y z
N HIS A 1 14.87 3.33 8.94
CA HIS A 1 15.43 2.00 8.71
C HIS A 1 14.31 1.07 8.27
N GLY A 2 14.48 0.29 7.20
CA GLY A 2 13.39 -0.52 6.65
C GLY A 2 12.76 -1.51 7.65
N GLU A 3 13.58 -2.12 8.50
CA GLU A 3 13.13 -3.02 9.57
C GLU A 3 12.29 -2.31 10.65
N CYS A 4 12.56 -1.02 10.92
CA CYS A 4 11.75 -0.22 11.86
C CYS A 4 10.46 0.31 11.21
N SER A 5 10.38 0.34 9.88
CA SER A 5 9.23 0.87 9.12
C SER A 5 8.12 -0.16 8.94
N GLY A 6 8.32 -1.41 9.38
CA GLY A 6 7.36 -2.49 9.16
C GLY A 6 7.35 -3.05 7.73
N LEU A 7 8.33 -2.67 6.91
CA LEU A 7 8.52 -3.22 5.56
C LEU A 7 9.27 -4.55 5.65
N ASN A 8 8.88 -5.51 4.79
CA ASN A 8 9.70 -6.71 4.59
C ASN A 8 10.91 -6.42 3.69
N VAL A 9 11.89 -7.32 3.69
CA VAL A 9 13.17 -7.15 2.97
C VAL A 9 12.99 -6.92 1.46
N ASP A 10 12.02 -7.60 0.84
CA ASP A 10 11.77 -7.48 -0.60
C ASP A 10 11.18 -6.10 -0.92
N SER A 11 10.20 -5.67 -0.12
CA SER A 11 9.56 -4.36 -0.24
C SER A 11 10.50 -3.20 0.05
N ILE A 12 11.50 -3.36 0.92
CA ILE A 12 12.50 -2.31 1.17
C ILE A 12 13.24 -1.98 -0.12
N THR A 13 13.68 -3.00 -0.87
CA THR A 13 14.43 -2.78 -2.11
C THR A 13 13.60 -2.01 -3.13
N VAL A 14 12.31 -2.34 -3.25
CA VAL A 14 11.39 -1.64 -4.16
C VAL A 14 11.04 -0.24 -3.64
N ALA A 15 10.81 -0.07 -2.34
CA ALA A 15 10.52 1.22 -1.71
C ALA A 15 11.64 2.24 -1.93
N LEU A 16 12.89 1.79 -1.96
CA LEU A 16 14.04 2.65 -2.25
C LEU A 16 14.14 3.07 -3.73
N SER A 17 13.35 2.46 -4.63
CA SER A 17 13.40 2.75 -6.07
C SER A 17 12.46 3.89 -6.50
N TYR A 18 11.73 4.51 -5.58
CA TYR A 18 10.77 5.60 -5.86
C TYR A 18 10.56 6.49 -4.63
N ASP A 19 9.77 7.55 -4.77
CA ASP A 19 9.39 8.45 -3.67
C ASP A 19 8.40 7.76 -2.71
N TRP A 20 8.94 6.89 -1.86
CA TRP A 20 8.17 6.16 -0.86
C TRP A 20 7.51 7.11 0.14
N GLN A 21 6.25 6.84 0.45
CA GLN A 21 5.46 7.55 1.45
C GLN A 21 5.26 6.67 2.69
N CYS A 22 5.28 7.25 3.90
CA CYS A 22 4.91 6.51 5.10
C CYS A 22 3.41 6.16 5.13
N ASN A 23 2.99 5.36 6.11
CA ASN A 23 1.58 4.97 6.25
C ASN A 23 0.64 6.18 6.39
N ASP A 24 1.06 7.21 7.13
CA ASP A 24 0.25 8.41 7.35
C ASP A 24 0.21 9.36 6.14
N CYS A 25 1.08 9.16 5.16
CA CYS A 25 1.15 9.98 3.94
C CYS A 25 0.79 9.20 2.67
N LYS A 26 0.38 7.93 2.80
CA LYS A 26 0.16 7.06 1.65
C LYS A 26 -0.96 7.61 0.77
N SER A 27 -0.66 7.73 -0.52
CA SER A 27 -1.61 8.16 -1.55
C SER A 27 -1.80 7.08 -2.61
N CYS A 28 -2.94 7.15 -3.29
CA CYS A 28 -3.25 6.23 -4.39
C CYS A 28 -2.36 6.51 -5.60
N MET A 29 -1.70 5.48 -6.13
CA MET A 29 -0.80 5.60 -7.28
C MET A 29 -1.50 5.92 -8.61
N VAL A 30 -2.83 5.85 -8.66
CA VAL A 30 -3.63 6.11 -9.86
C VAL A 30 -4.15 7.54 -9.89
N CYS A 31 -4.80 7.99 -8.81
CA CYS A 31 -5.38 9.33 -8.72
C CYS A 31 -4.49 10.35 -7.98
N PHE A 32 -3.40 9.91 -7.34
CA PHE A 32 -2.47 10.72 -6.56
C PHE A 32 -3.10 11.42 -5.34
N CYS A 33 -4.26 10.94 -4.89
CA CYS A 33 -4.97 11.50 -3.74
C CYS A 33 -4.92 10.56 -2.52
N LYS A 34 -5.10 11.16 -1.34
CA LYS A 34 -5.21 10.48 -0.04
C LYS A 34 -6.65 10.43 0.51
N HIS A 35 -7.67 10.91 -0.22
CA HIS A 35 -9.05 10.76 0.24
C HIS A 35 -9.42 9.29 0.46
N ASP A 36 -10.49 8.98 1.21
CA ASP A 36 -10.94 7.61 1.45
C ASP A 36 -9.79 6.67 1.89
N GLU A 37 -9.02 7.10 2.90
CA GLU A 37 -7.83 6.40 3.38
C GLU A 37 -8.10 4.93 3.75
N GLU A 38 -9.31 4.67 4.27
CA GLU A 38 -9.79 3.33 4.63
C GLU A 38 -9.97 2.41 3.42
N GLU A 39 -10.01 2.94 2.20
CA GLU A 39 -10.13 2.21 0.94
C GLU A 39 -8.79 2.05 0.20
N ILE A 40 -7.69 2.56 0.77
CA ILE A 40 -6.35 2.42 0.17
C ILE A 40 -5.74 1.05 0.55
N LEU A 41 -5.58 0.20 -0.46
CA LEU A 41 -4.82 -1.05 -0.35
C LEU A 41 -3.32 -0.74 -0.40
N ILE A 42 -2.56 -1.35 0.51
CA ILE A 42 -1.09 -1.28 0.49
C ILE A 42 -0.53 -2.59 -0.06
N CYS A 43 0.24 -2.52 -1.14
CA CYS A 43 0.85 -3.70 -1.74
C CYS A 43 1.95 -4.28 -0.84
N ALA A 44 1.83 -5.55 -0.44
CA ALA A 44 2.82 -6.21 0.41
C ALA A 44 4.21 -6.39 -0.23
N SER A 45 4.35 -6.26 -1.56
CA SER A 45 5.61 -6.44 -2.29
C SER A 45 6.28 -5.14 -2.74
N CYS A 46 5.54 -4.04 -2.79
CA CYS A 46 6.09 -2.76 -3.25
C CYS A 46 5.68 -1.55 -2.42
N ASP A 47 4.82 -1.73 -1.41
CA ASP A 47 4.35 -0.71 -0.48
C ASP A 47 3.66 0.51 -1.12
N ARG A 48 3.23 0.42 -2.37
CA ARG A 48 2.38 1.44 -3.01
C ARG A 48 0.93 1.32 -2.55
N GLY A 49 0.28 2.47 -2.44
CA GLY A 49 -1.15 2.58 -2.16
C GLY A 49 -1.99 2.58 -3.43
N CYS A 50 -3.14 1.94 -3.44
CA CYS A 50 -4.16 2.07 -4.48
C CYS A 50 -5.55 1.98 -3.86
N HIS A 51 -6.46 2.90 -4.19
CA HIS A 51 -7.86 2.74 -3.80
C HIS A 51 -8.44 1.47 -4.39
N THR A 52 -9.28 0.78 -3.63
CA THR A 52 -10.08 -0.39 -4.06
C THR A 52 -10.78 -0.16 -5.41
N PHE A 53 -11.37 1.01 -5.58
CA PHE A 53 -12.08 1.44 -6.80
C PHE A 53 -11.18 2.02 -7.91
N CYS A 54 -9.92 2.33 -7.61
CA CYS A 54 -8.92 2.72 -8.62
C CYS A 54 -8.12 1.53 -9.17
N CYS A 55 -8.23 0.34 -8.55
CA CYS A 55 -7.64 -0.88 -9.07
C CYS A 55 -8.29 -1.33 -10.38
N ASP A 56 -7.54 -2.06 -11.20
CA ASP A 56 -8.04 -2.75 -12.39
C ASP A 56 -7.65 -4.24 -12.34
N PRO A 57 -8.59 -5.18 -12.12
CA PRO A 57 -10.01 -4.93 -11.86
C PRO A 57 -10.26 -4.26 -10.49
N GLN A 58 -11.40 -3.59 -10.35
CA GLN A 58 -11.81 -2.99 -9.08
C GLN A 58 -11.94 -4.06 -7.99
N VAL A 59 -11.41 -3.77 -6.82
CA VAL A 59 -11.48 -4.65 -5.66
C VAL A 59 -12.75 -4.29 -4.87
N ALA A 60 -13.67 -5.22 -4.73
CA ALA A 60 -14.99 -4.91 -4.14
C ALA A 60 -14.94 -4.58 -2.63
N ASN A 61 -14.00 -5.17 -1.90
CA ASN A 61 -13.80 -4.93 -0.46
C ASN A 61 -12.33 -5.13 -0.12
N ILE A 62 -11.83 -4.41 0.89
CA ILE A 62 -10.52 -4.72 1.45
C ILE A 62 -10.53 -6.15 1.99
N PRO A 63 -9.59 -7.02 1.56
CA PRO A 63 -9.50 -8.37 2.10
C PRO A 63 -9.31 -8.31 3.61
N GLU A 64 -10.13 -9.04 4.37
CA GLU A 64 -9.85 -9.27 5.80
C GLU A 64 -8.43 -9.82 5.93
N ARG A 65 -7.64 -9.28 6.88
CA ARG A 65 -6.35 -9.87 7.22
C ARG A 65 -6.59 -11.34 7.52
N LYS A 66 -6.07 -12.23 6.68
CA LYS A 66 -5.99 -13.65 7.04
C LYS A 66 -5.05 -13.74 8.23
N ALA A 67 -5.61 -13.77 9.44
CA ALA A 67 -4.93 -14.31 10.60
C ALA A 67 -4.63 -15.77 10.26
N TRP A 68 -3.38 -16.04 9.94
CA TRP A 68 -2.88 -17.40 9.85
C TRP A 68 -3.05 -18.02 11.26
N ALA A 69 -3.83 -19.09 11.34
CA ALA A 69 -3.91 -19.96 12.50
C ALA A 69 -2.73 -20.94 12.49
#